data_AF-A0A1G3RQ29-F1
#
_entry.id   AF-A0A1G3RQ29-F1
#
_cell.length_a   1.000
_cell.length_b   1.000
_cell.length_c   1.000
_cell.angle_alpha   90.00
_cell.angle_beta   90.00
_cell.angle_gamma   90.00
#
_symmetry.space_group_name_H-M   'P 1'
#
loop_
_entity.id
_entity.type
_entity.pdbx_description
1 polymer ?
#
loop_
_entity_poly.entity_id
_entity_poly.type
_entity_poly.pdbx_seq_one_letter_code
_entity_poly.pdbx_strand_id
1 'polypeptide(L)'
;MKTKCLVSLVGILCILVATVSAAPVSVAFVDGTVHVLSSGTWKLLDFDDRFDSSQTVRLGRGAVLELIGQGGSTVAIATQGSFVVDDLLKPRTEPGVVATVAAKLEKLAQGSKADITVAGVRGSAAVEPQELMWAGDGVEAEAAFEEAMTVYKNGMNSEAWALFSEARLLYEDAADPNGAARSAWHASLAGLAAGSGAKALAALRAADPADAGALRGSYALALATLSARYGDTEGAKLILQKALASGWLDDQTMVDDAKSLLSGL
;
A
#
# COMPACT_ATOMS: atom_id res chain seq x y z
N MET A 1 -11.05 46.61 -72.85
CA MET A 1 -12.20 46.17 -72.03
C MET A 1 -12.43 44.67 -72.28
N LYS A 2 -12.28 43.82 -71.25
CA LYS A 2 -12.85 42.47 -71.09
C LYS A 2 -12.15 41.78 -69.88
N THR A 3 -12.72 41.97 -68.69
CA THR A 3 -13.47 41.00 -67.87
C THR A 3 -12.57 40.11 -67.01
N LYS A 4 -12.59 40.42 -65.71
CA LYS A 4 -11.96 39.71 -64.59
C LYS A 4 -12.64 38.35 -64.42
N CYS A 5 -11.86 37.28 -64.21
CA CYS A 5 -12.36 36.01 -63.68
C CYS A 5 -11.53 35.67 -62.44
N LEU A 6 -11.96 36.17 -61.29
CA LEU A 6 -11.43 35.82 -59.98
C LEU A 6 -12.26 34.64 -59.46
N VAL A 7 -11.71 33.44 -59.58
CA VAL A 7 -12.29 32.22 -59.02
C VAL A 7 -11.91 32.20 -57.53
N SER A 8 -12.88 32.52 -56.67
CA SER A 8 -12.79 32.33 -55.22
C SER A 8 -12.80 30.83 -54.90
N LEU A 9 -11.63 30.27 -54.59
CA LEU A 9 -11.51 28.94 -54.01
C LEU A 9 -11.59 29.09 -52.48
N VAL A 10 -12.80 28.94 -51.93
CA VAL A 10 -13.04 28.86 -50.48
C VAL A 10 -12.64 27.46 -50.01
N GLY A 11 -11.39 27.31 -49.56
CA GLY A 11 -10.91 26.11 -48.90
C GLY A 11 -11.37 26.11 -47.44
N ILE A 12 -12.41 25.33 -47.12
CA ILE A 12 -12.82 25.03 -45.74
C ILE A 12 -11.79 24.05 -45.16
N LEU A 13 -10.81 24.58 -44.43
CA LEU A 13 -9.87 23.82 -43.63
C LEU A 13 -10.55 23.44 -42.31
N CYS A 14 -11.17 22.26 -42.26
CA CYS A 14 -11.62 21.64 -41.01
C CYS A 14 -10.39 21.21 -40.21
N ILE A 15 -9.88 22.09 -39.36
CA ILE A 15 -8.89 21.75 -38.34
C ILE A 15 -9.60 20.85 -37.32
N LEU A 16 -9.39 19.53 -37.41
CA LEU A 16 -9.67 18.61 -36.31
C LEU A 16 -8.71 18.98 -35.18
N VAL A 17 -9.13 19.86 -34.28
CA VAL A 17 -8.47 20.04 -32.99
C VAL A 17 -8.83 18.80 -32.20
N ALA A 18 -7.90 17.84 -32.13
CA ALA A 18 -7.99 16.77 -31.15
C ALA A 18 -7.93 17.44 -29.77
N THR A 19 -9.09 17.63 -29.14
CA THR A 19 -9.15 18.05 -27.76
C THR A 19 -8.53 16.92 -26.95
N VAL A 20 -7.31 17.14 -26.46
CA VAL A 20 -6.73 16.33 -25.38
C VAL A 20 -7.64 16.56 -24.17
N SER A 21 -8.68 15.74 -24.08
CA SER A 21 -9.50 15.66 -22.88
C SER A 21 -8.63 14.96 -21.85
N ALA A 22 -8.32 15.66 -20.77
CA ALA A 22 -7.67 15.00 -19.66
C ALA A 22 -8.64 13.99 -19.02
N ALA A 23 -8.04 12.92 -18.50
CA ALA A 23 -8.77 11.73 -18.10
C ALA A 23 -9.32 11.91 -16.68
N PRO A 24 -10.58 11.51 -16.41
CA PRO A 24 -11.09 11.51 -15.04
C PRO A 24 -10.31 10.50 -14.20
N VAL A 25 -9.96 10.91 -12.99
CA VAL A 25 -9.29 10.09 -11.97
C VAL A 25 -10.11 10.14 -10.69
N SER A 26 -10.19 9.01 -9.99
CA SER A 26 -10.81 8.92 -8.66
C SER A 26 -9.79 8.48 -7.61
N VAL A 27 -9.94 9.02 -6.41
CA VAL A 27 -9.16 8.61 -5.24
C VAL A 27 -9.68 7.28 -4.72
N ALA A 28 -8.83 6.25 -4.73
CA ALA A 28 -9.16 4.92 -4.23
C ALA A 28 -8.75 4.74 -2.76
N PHE A 29 -7.73 5.46 -2.31
CA PHE A 29 -7.26 5.43 -0.93
C PHE A 29 -6.40 6.66 -0.63
N VAL A 30 -6.55 7.21 0.57
CA VAL A 30 -5.69 8.27 1.12
C VAL A 30 -5.36 7.90 2.56
N ASP A 31 -4.07 7.97 2.89
CA ASP A 31 -3.58 7.98 4.27
C ASP A 31 -2.67 9.19 4.46
N GLY A 32 -2.84 9.90 5.57
CA GLY A 32 -2.16 11.17 5.83
C GLY A 32 -2.68 12.35 5.00
N THR A 33 -1.83 13.35 4.79
CA THR A 33 -2.23 14.63 4.19
C THR A 33 -1.90 14.70 2.71
N VAL A 34 -2.93 14.69 1.87
CA VAL A 34 -2.81 14.79 0.40
C VAL A 34 -3.70 15.92 -0.10
N HIS A 35 -3.18 16.75 -1.01
CA HIS A 35 -3.93 17.84 -1.62
C HIS A 35 -3.92 17.76 -3.15
N VAL A 36 -4.97 18.28 -3.80
CA VAL A 36 -5.01 18.52 -5.25
C VAL A 36 -5.03 20.03 -5.53
N LEU A 37 -4.30 20.45 -6.56
CA LEU A 37 -4.35 21.83 -7.06
C LEU A 37 -5.57 21.99 -7.98
N SER A 38 -6.57 22.74 -7.52
CA SER A 38 -7.82 23.01 -8.23
C SER A 38 -8.04 24.52 -8.31
N SER A 39 -8.06 25.07 -9.52
CA SER A 39 -8.25 26.51 -9.77
C SER A 39 -7.28 27.40 -8.97
N GLY A 40 -6.00 27.00 -8.91
CA GLY A 40 -4.95 27.72 -8.19
C GLY A 40 -4.96 27.56 -6.66
N THR A 41 -5.90 26.77 -6.11
CA THR A 41 -6.00 26.51 -4.66
C THR A 41 -5.74 25.04 -4.36
N TRP A 42 -5.01 24.77 -3.28
CA TRP A 42 -4.82 23.41 -2.76
C TRP A 42 -6.06 22.99 -1.97
N LYS A 43 -6.72 21.92 -2.40
CA LYS A 43 -7.84 21.29 -1.70
C LYS A 43 -7.37 19.97 -1.11
N LEU A 44 -7.75 19.67 0.13
CA LEU A 44 -7.52 18.36 0.72
C LEU A 44 -8.25 17.30 -0.13
N LEU A 45 -7.60 16.18 -0.41
CA LEU A 45 -8.21 15.03 -1.06
C LEU A 45 -8.72 14.05 -0.02
N ASP A 46 -9.88 13.48 -0.27
CA ASP A 46 -10.48 12.38 0.49
C ASP A 46 -10.82 11.19 -0.43
N PHE A 47 -11.17 10.07 0.17
CA PHE A 47 -11.67 8.90 -0.54
C PHE A 47 -12.85 9.25 -1.45
N ASP A 48 -12.93 8.61 -2.63
CA ASP A 48 -13.93 8.84 -3.67
C ASP A 48 -13.91 10.22 -4.35
N ASP A 49 -13.03 11.14 -3.95
CA ASP A 49 -12.85 12.41 -4.66
C ASP A 49 -12.47 12.17 -6.12
N ARG A 50 -12.99 13.03 -7.00
CA ARG A 50 -12.76 12.97 -8.44
C ARG A 50 -12.17 14.26 -8.95
N PHE A 51 -11.17 14.12 -9.81
CA PHE A 51 -10.48 15.25 -10.38
C PHE A 51 -9.83 14.84 -11.71
N ASP A 52 -9.29 15.82 -12.42
CA ASP A 52 -8.76 15.65 -13.76
C ASP A 52 -7.26 15.28 -13.71
N SER A 53 -6.82 14.35 -14.58
CA SER A 53 -5.44 13.84 -14.58
C SER A 53 -4.39 14.90 -14.92
N SER A 54 -4.77 16.03 -15.53
CA SER A 54 -3.87 17.18 -15.73
C SER A 54 -3.55 17.94 -14.45
N GLN A 55 -4.26 17.67 -13.35
CA GLN A 55 -4.05 18.34 -12.08
C GLN A 55 -2.82 17.81 -11.35
N THR A 56 -2.29 18.66 -10.46
CA THR A 56 -1.15 18.32 -9.60
C THR A 56 -1.65 17.90 -8.23
N VAL A 57 -1.14 16.79 -7.71
CA VAL A 57 -1.33 16.39 -6.31
C VAL A 57 -0.08 16.68 -5.50
N ARG A 58 -0.24 16.95 -4.20
CA ARG A 58 0.84 17.19 -3.25
C ARG A 58 0.68 16.29 -2.04
N LEU A 59 1.69 15.47 -1.77
CA LEU A 59 1.74 14.54 -0.65
C LEU A 59 2.60 15.12 0.47
N GLY A 60 2.07 15.07 1.69
CA GLY A 60 2.82 15.32 2.92
C GLY A 60 3.81 14.20 3.23
N ARG A 61 4.63 14.41 4.26
CA ARG A 61 5.55 13.37 4.75
C ARG A 61 4.73 12.19 5.29
N GLY A 62 5.07 10.98 4.88
CA GLY A 62 4.42 9.74 5.32
C GLY A 62 3.05 9.47 4.68
N ALA A 63 2.52 10.39 3.88
CA ALA A 63 1.24 10.20 3.20
C ALA A 63 1.33 9.10 2.14
N VAL A 64 0.20 8.44 1.88
CA VAL A 64 0.03 7.46 0.80
C VAL A 64 -1.24 7.83 0.03
N LEU A 65 -1.15 7.83 -1.30
CA LEU A 65 -2.27 8.09 -2.20
C LEU A 65 -2.38 6.94 -3.20
N GLU A 66 -3.59 6.41 -3.38
CA GLU A 66 -3.95 5.51 -4.47
C GLU A 66 -5.00 6.15 -5.36
N LEU A 67 -4.76 6.11 -6.67
CA LEU A 67 -5.63 6.66 -7.69
C LEU A 67 -6.07 5.56 -8.65
N ILE A 68 -7.31 5.63 -9.10
CA ILE A 68 -7.84 4.84 -10.21
C ILE A 68 -8.03 5.79 -11.39
N GLY A 69 -7.27 5.54 -12.46
CA GLY A 69 -7.40 6.22 -13.75
C GLY A 69 -8.49 5.61 -14.63
N GLN A 70 -8.82 6.32 -15.70
CA GLN A 70 -9.73 5.84 -16.72
C GLN A 70 -9.22 4.52 -17.34
N GLY A 71 -10.08 3.50 -17.37
CA GLY A 71 -9.71 2.16 -17.84
C GLY A 71 -9.22 1.21 -16.74
N GLY A 72 -9.27 1.63 -15.47
CA GLY A 72 -8.98 0.77 -14.31
C GLY A 72 -7.50 0.66 -13.96
N SER A 73 -6.64 1.51 -14.53
CA SER A 73 -5.25 1.60 -14.10
C SER A 73 -5.19 2.13 -12.66
N THR A 74 -4.47 1.43 -11.80
CA THR A 74 -4.21 1.88 -10.43
C THR A 74 -2.78 2.40 -10.31
N VAL A 75 -2.60 3.49 -9.57
CA VAL A 75 -1.28 3.98 -9.19
C VAL A 75 -1.28 4.34 -7.71
N ALA A 76 -0.27 3.84 -7.00
CA ALA A 76 -0.03 4.19 -5.61
C ALA A 76 1.30 4.95 -5.50
N ILE A 77 1.30 6.02 -4.70
CA ILE A 77 2.49 6.83 -4.40
C ILE A 77 2.57 7.14 -2.92
N ALA A 78 3.79 7.11 -2.37
CA ALA A 78 4.06 7.34 -0.96
C ALA A 78 5.23 8.33 -0.72
N THR A 79 5.83 8.83 -1.79
CA THR A 79 6.89 9.84 -1.72
C THR A 79 6.29 11.21 -1.43
N GLN A 80 6.89 11.94 -0.49
CA GLN A 80 6.58 13.35 -0.28
C GLN A 80 6.96 14.17 -1.52
N GLY A 81 6.07 15.05 -1.97
CA GLY A 81 6.35 15.89 -3.14
C GLY A 81 5.09 16.42 -3.81
N SER A 82 5.29 17.04 -4.98
CA SER A 82 4.19 17.45 -5.88
C SER A 82 4.34 16.71 -7.20
N PHE A 83 3.24 16.17 -7.72
CA PHE A 83 3.23 15.27 -8.87
C PHE A 83 2.09 15.64 -9.81
N VAL A 84 2.37 15.70 -11.12
CA VAL A 84 1.33 15.79 -12.14
C VAL A 84 0.75 14.40 -12.34
N VAL A 85 -0.58 14.25 -12.23
CA VAL A 85 -1.22 12.92 -12.22
C VAL A 85 -1.08 12.18 -13.56
N ASP A 86 -1.09 12.90 -14.68
CA ASP A 86 -0.78 12.33 -16.01
C ASP A 86 0.57 11.59 -16.04
N ASP A 87 1.58 12.10 -15.33
CA ASP A 87 2.90 11.46 -15.28
C ASP A 87 2.96 10.26 -14.32
N LEU A 88 2.01 10.16 -13.39
CA LEU A 88 1.86 9.02 -12.50
C LEU A 88 1.17 7.84 -13.22
N LEU A 89 0.22 8.12 -14.10
CA LEU A 89 -0.55 7.10 -14.82
C LEU A 89 0.20 6.48 -16.01
N LYS A 90 1.33 7.06 -16.41
CA LYS A 90 2.20 6.47 -17.45
C LYS A 90 2.83 5.17 -16.92
N PRO A 91 2.94 4.13 -17.76
CA PRO A 91 3.63 2.90 -17.38
C PRO A 91 5.06 3.18 -16.89
N ARG A 92 5.42 2.62 -15.75
CA ARG A 92 6.77 2.71 -15.18
C ARG A 92 7.40 1.34 -15.14
N THR A 93 8.68 1.27 -15.49
CA THR A 93 9.47 0.07 -15.27
C THR A 93 9.86 0.01 -13.80
N GLU A 94 9.27 -0.94 -13.06
CA GLU A 94 9.69 -1.25 -11.70
C GLU A 94 11.08 -1.90 -11.71
N PRO A 95 12.02 -1.53 -10.81
CA PRO A 95 13.30 -2.21 -10.71
C PRO A 95 13.10 -3.71 -10.46
N GLY A 96 13.78 -4.57 -11.22
CA GLY A 96 13.52 -6.01 -11.22
C GLY A 96 13.63 -6.69 -9.84
N VAL A 97 14.49 -6.17 -8.96
CA VAL A 97 14.62 -6.67 -7.59
C VAL A 97 13.40 -6.33 -6.73
N VAL A 98 12.91 -5.08 -6.80
CA VAL A 98 11.69 -4.64 -6.08
C VAL A 98 10.50 -5.48 -6.54
N ALA A 99 10.35 -5.63 -7.87
CA ALA A 99 9.28 -6.44 -8.46
C ALA A 99 9.32 -7.91 -8.02
N THR A 100 10.52 -8.49 -7.90
CA THR A 100 10.68 -9.89 -7.47
C THR A 100 10.24 -10.09 -6.03
N VAL A 101 10.64 -9.22 -5.10
CA VAL A 101 10.23 -9.33 -3.69
C VAL A 101 8.74 -8.99 -3.53
N ALA A 102 8.26 -7.96 -4.24
CA ALA A 102 6.83 -7.62 -4.26
C ALA A 102 5.96 -8.78 -4.74
N ALA A 103 6.37 -9.49 -5.79
CA ALA A 103 5.65 -10.67 -6.28
C ALA A 103 5.59 -11.82 -5.25
N LYS A 104 6.64 -11.99 -4.43
CA LYS A 104 6.62 -12.96 -3.30
C LYS A 104 5.56 -12.56 -2.25
N LEU A 105 5.47 -11.27 -1.93
CA LEU A 105 4.48 -10.73 -0.99
C LEU A 105 3.05 -10.84 -1.52
N GLU A 106 2.83 -10.51 -2.79
CA GLU A 106 1.53 -10.65 -3.45
C GLU A 106 1.07 -12.12 -3.48
N LYS A 107 2.00 -13.05 -3.77
CA LYS A 107 1.71 -14.49 -3.71
C LYS A 107 1.36 -14.96 -2.30
N LEU A 108 2.04 -14.43 -1.28
CA LEU A 108 1.72 -14.72 0.11
C LEU A 108 0.31 -14.21 0.47
N ALA A 109 -0.02 -12.99 0.05
CA ALA A 109 -1.32 -12.37 0.28
C ALA A 109 -2.48 -13.10 -0.42
N GLN A 110 -2.28 -13.60 -1.63
CA GLN A 110 -3.33 -14.34 -2.34
C GLN A 110 -3.63 -15.72 -1.71
N GLY A 111 -2.72 -16.23 -0.86
CA GLY A 111 -2.76 -17.58 -0.37
C GLY A 111 -2.52 -18.59 -1.51
N SER A 112 -1.54 -19.48 -1.35
CA SER A 112 -1.54 -20.69 -2.19
C SER A 112 -2.80 -21.50 -1.87
N LYS A 113 -3.57 -21.92 -2.88
CA LYS A 113 -4.58 -23.01 -2.80
C LYS A 113 -3.94 -24.38 -2.46
N ALA A 114 -3.07 -24.39 -1.47
CA ALA A 114 -2.53 -25.59 -0.86
C ALA A 114 -2.88 -25.49 0.61
N ASP A 115 -3.56 -26.51 1.12
CA ASP A 115 -3.85 -26.71 2.54
C ASP A 115 -2.64 -26.29 3.37
N ILE A 116 -2.72 -25.10 3.99
CA ILE A 116 -1.85 -24.76 5.10
C ILE A 116 -2.43 -25.51 6.29
N THR A 117 -2.19 -26.83 6.30
CA THR A 117 -2.21 -27.60 7.51
C THR A 117 -1.11 -26.98 8.38
N VAL A 118 -1.50 -26.17 9.37
CA VAL A 118 -0.62 -25.75 10.44
C VAL A 118 -0.23 -27.02 11.19
N ALA A 119 0.85 -27.64 10.74
CA ALA A 119 1.43 -28.81 11.37
C ALA A 119 2.03 -28.36 12.71
N GLY A 120 1.21 -28.47 13.74
CA GLY A 120 1.60 -28.61 15.15
C GLY A 120 2.77 -27.74 15.60
N VAL A 121 2.45 -26.55 16.11
CA VAL A 121 3.20 -26.01 17.25
C VAL A 121 2.98 -27.01 18.38
N ARG A 122 3.92 -27.95 18.55
CA ARG A 122 3.91 -28.86 19.68
C ARG A 122 4.06 -28.02 20.93
N GLY A 123 2.98 -27.97 21.72
CA GLY A 123 3.03 -27.50 23.09
C GLY A 123 4.09 -28.29 23.85
N SER A 124 5.13 -27.59 24.27
CA SER A 124 6.09 -28.10 25.23
C SER A 124 6.52 -27.00 26.17
N ALA A 125 5.58 -26.60 27.02
CA ALA A 125 5.77 -26.49 28.47
C ALA A 125 4.38 -26.28 29.08
N ALA A 126 3.93 -27.22 29.90
CA ALA A 126 2.87 -26.94 30.86
C ALA A 126 3.43 -25.87 31.81
N VAL A 127 3.11 -24.62 31.54
CA VAL A 127 3.24 -23.54 32.51
C VAL A 127 2.02 -23.69 33.42
N GLU A 128 2.29 -23.97 34.69
CA GLU A 128 1.33 -23.96 35.78
C GLU A 128 0.40 -22.74 35.66
N PRO A 129 -0.92 -22.89 35.90
CA PRO A 129 -1.88 -21.80 35.77
C PRO A 129 -1.73 -20.85 36.96
N GLN A 130 -0.78 -19.94 36.87
CA GLN A 130 -0.62 -18.81 37.77
C GLN A 130 -0.69 -17.53 36.96
N GLU A 131 -1.92 -17.17 36.61
CA GLU A 131 -2.60 -15.99 37.15
C GLU A 131 -3.94 -15.88 36.40
N LEU A 132 -4.98 -15.46 37.11
CA LEU A 132 -6.28 -15.18 36.52
C LEU A 132 -6.08 -14.30 35.28
N MET A 133 -6.43 -14.77 34.08
CA MET A 133 -6.66 -13.86 32.96
C MET A 133 -7.93 -13.09 33.29
N TRP A 134 -7.75 -11.92 33.91
CA TRP A 134 -8.79 -10.91 33.98
C TRP A 134 -9.28 -10.68 32.56
N ALA A 135 -10.60 -10.49 32.39
CA ALA A 135 -11.16 -9.94 31.16
C ALA A 135 -10.54 -8.53 30.98
N GLY A 136 -9.35 -8.50 30.37
CA GLY A 136 -8.60 -7.30 30.08
C GLY A 136 -8.88 -6.84 28.66
N ASP A 137 -8.51 -5.61 28.38
CA ASP A 137 -8.78 -4.90 27.12
C ASP A 137 -8.29 -5.66 25.86
N GLY A 138 -7.36 -6.61 26.00
CA GLY A 138 -6.90 -7.48 24.91
C GLY A 138 -7.89 -8.56 24.44
N VAL A 139 -8.94 -8.88 25.19
CA VAL A 139 -9.94 -9.88 24.77
C VAL A 139 -10.78 -9.37 23.59
N GLU A 140 -11.14 -8.09 23.61
CA GLU A 140 -11.87 -7.46 22.51
C GLU A 140 -10.99 -7.37 21.25
N ALA A 141 -9.71 -7.04 21.43
CA ALA A 141 -8.73 -7.01 20.35
C ALA A 141 -8.54 -8.39 19.68
N GLU A 142 -8.43 -9.46 20.47
CA GLU A 142 -8.32 -10.82 19.92
C GLU A 142 -9.61 -11.27 19.23
N ALA A 143 -10.78 -10.95 19.79
CA ALA A 143 -12.06 -11.26 19.16
C ALA A 143 -12.20 -10.58 17.78
N ALA A 144 -11.88 -9.28 17.70
CA ALA A 144 -11.88 -8.54 16.44
C ALA A 144 -10.85 -9.10 15.44
N PHE A 145 -9.66 -9.51 15.91
CA PHE A 145 -8.65 -10.13 15.07
C PHE A 145 -9.12 -11.48 14.50
N GLU A 146 -9.74 -12.34 15.30
CA GLU A 146 -10.27 -13.64 14.85
C GLU A 146 -11.45 -13.49 13.88
N GLU A 147 -12.29 -12.46 14.08
CA GLU A 147 -13.32 -12.08 13.11
C GLU A 147 -12.71 -11.67 11.77
N ALA A 148 -11.69 -10.79 11.80
CA ALA A 148 -10.95 -10.38 10.61
C ALA A 148 -10.32 -11.57 9.88
N MET A 149 -9.73 -12.52 10.62
CA MET A 149 -9.19 -13.76 10.06
C MET A 149 -10.26 -14.62 9.40
N THR A 150 -11.46 -14.68 9.96
CA THR A 150 -12.60 -15.42 9.38
C THR A 150 -13.02 -14.80 8.05
N VAL A 151 -13.20 -13.47 8.02
CA VAL A 151 -13.55 -12.71 6.81
C VAL A 151 -12.46 -12.84 5.73
N TYR A 152 -11.18 -12.78 6.14
CA TYR A 152 -10.04 -12.97 5.25
C TYR A 152 -10.03 -14.36 4.60
N LYS A 153 -10.24 -15.42 5.38
CA LYS A 153 -10.32 -16.81 4.88
C LYS A 153 -11.48 -17.03 3.91
N ASN A 154 -12.55 -16.25 4.04
CA ASN A 154 -13.69 -16.25 3.12
C ASN A 154 -13.44 -15.45 1.82
N GLY A 155 -12.25 -14.87 1.66
CA GLY A 155 -11.85 -14.10 0.48
C GLY A 155 -12.42 -12.67 0.44
N MET A 156 -13.03 -12.20 1.54
CA MET A 156 -13.61 -10.86 1.65
C MET A 156 -12.53 -9.85 2.08
N ASN A 157 -11.48 -9.73 1.25
CA ASN A 157 -10.22 -9.07 1.61
C ASN A 157 -10.35 -7.59 1.98
N SER A 158 -11.20 -6.83 1.29
CA SER A 158 -11.44 -5.41 1.61
C SER A 158 -12.06 -5.19 2.99
N GLU A 159 -12.96 -6.08 3.39
CA GLU A 159 -13.62 -6.06 4.70
C GLU A 159 -12.64 -6.54 5.78
N ALA A 160 -11.89 -7.62 5.51
CA ALA A 160 -10.85 -8.11 6.41
C ALA A 160 -9.79 -7.03 6.71
N TRP A 161 -9.39 -6.24 5.71
CA TRP A 161 -8.47 -5.11 5.92
C TRP A 161 -9.00 -4.11 6.96
N ALA A 162 -10.30 -3.79 6.90
CA ALA A 162 -10.91 -2.85 7.84
C ALA A 162 -10.95 -3.46 9.25
N LEU A 163 -11.37 -4.71 9.39
CA LEU A 163 -11.43 -5.41 10.67
C LEU A 163 -10.04 -5.61 11.31
N PHE A 164 -9.01 -5.94 10.53
CA PHE A 164 -7.63 -5.97 11.07
C PHE A 164 -7.15 -4.58 11.50
N SER A 165 -7.55 -3.53 10.78
CA SER A 165 -7.20 -2.16 11.13
C SER A 165 -7.88 -1.71 12.44
N GLU A 166 -9.11 -2.16 12.66
CA GLU A 166 -9.85 -1.99 13.93
C GLU A 166 -9.21 -2.79 15.07
N ALA A 167 -8.93 -4.08 14.85
CA ALA A 167 -8.26 -4.92 15.84
C ALA A 167 -6.90 -4.34 16.26
N ARG A 168 -6.15 -3.73 15.34
CA ARG A 168 -4.89 -3.02 15.65
C ARG A 168 -5.11 -1.89 16.66
N LEU A 169 -6.14 -1.06 16.45
CA LEU A 169 -6.46 0.04 17.38
C LEU A 169 -6.82 -0.49 18.76
N LEU A 170 -7.58 -1.59 18.83
CA LEU A 170 -7.91 -2.24 20.10
C LEU A 170 -6.67 -2.79 20.81
N TYR A 171 -5.70 -3.36 20.09
CA TYR A 171 -4.42 -3.76 20.68
C TYR A 171 -3.62 -2.56 21.19
N GLU A 172 -3.64 -1.43 20.49
CA GLU A 172 -2.98 -0.19 20.94
C GLU A 172 -3.61 0.33 22.22
N ASP A 173 -4.94 0.33 22.31
CA ASP A 173 -5.70 0.71 23.51
C ASP A 173 -5.40 -0.24 24.68
N ALA A 174 -5.21 -1.53 24.40
CA ALA A 174 -4.79 -2.55 25.37
C ALA A 174 -3.28 -2.50 25.71
N ALA A 175 -2.52 -1.56 25.14
CA ALA A 175 -1.06 -1.45 25.28
C ALA A 175 -0.29 -2.74 24.89
N ASP A 176 -0.79 -3.47 23.90
CA ASP A 176 -0.15 -4.66 23.31
C ASP A 176 0.46 -4.33 21.94
N PRO A 177 1.71 -3.84 21.89
CA PRO A 177 2.37 -3.50 20.63
C PRO A 177 2.63 -4.74 19.75
N ASN A 178 2.75 -5.93 20.33
CA ASN A 178 2.94 -7.16 19.55
C ASN A 178 1.65 -7.55 18.82
N GLY A 179 0.51 -7.50 19.51
CA GLY A 179 -0.80 -7.69 18.93
C GLY A 179 -1.10 -6.66 17.83
N ALA A 180 -0.80 -5.38 18.07
CA ALA A 180 -0.97 -4.31 17.10
C ALA A 180 -0.12 -4.56 15.83
N ALA A 181 1.15 -4.92 15.99
CA ALA A 181 2.03 -5.25 14.87
C ALA A 181 1.57 -6.51 14.11
N ARG A 182 1.11 -7.55 14.81
CA ARG A 182 0.50 -8.74 14.18
C ARG A 182 -0.72 -8.33 13.35
N SER A 183 -1.61 -7.52 13.90
CA SER A 183 -2.81 -7.07 13.18
C SER A 183 -2.48 -6.22 11.95
N ALA A 184 -1.53 -5.29 12.09
CA ALA A 184 -1.00 -4.50 10.97
C ALA A 184 -0.40 -5.37 9.85
N TRP A 185 0.34 -6.42 10.19
CA TRP A 185 0.86 -7.38 9.23
C TRP A 185 -0.26 -8.05 8.44
N HIS A 186 -1.30 -8.57 9.12
CA HIS A 186 -2.42 -9.22 8.45
C HIS A 186 -3.29 -8.26 7.64
N ALA A 187 -3.50 -7.03 8.13
CA ALA A 187 -4.11 -5.96 7.35
C ALA A 187 -3.33 -5.74 6.05
N SER A 188 -1.99 -5.75 6.08
CA SER A 188 -1.19 -5.56 4.88
C SER A 188 -1.42 -6.64 3.81
N LEU A 189 -1.52 -7.90 4.24
CA LEU A 189 -1.83 -9.02 3.37
C LEU A 189 -3.24 -8.91 2.80
N ALA A 190 -4.22 -8.54 3.62
CA ALA A 190 -5.59 -8.27 3.16
C ALA A 190 -5.65 -7.13 2.13
N GLY A 191 -4.87 -6.06 2.33
CA GLY A 191 -4.76 -4.94 1.38
C GLY A 191 -4.20 -5.39 0.03
N LEU A 192 -3.10 -6.14 0.03
CA LEU A 192 -2.52 -6.71 -1.19
C LEU A 192 -3.49 -7.68 -1.89
N ALA A 193 -4.17 -8.54 -1.14
CA ALA A 193 -5.15 -9.49 -1.67
C ALA A 193 -6.42 -8.81 -2.21
N ALA A 194 -6.74 -7.60 -1.73
CA ALA A 194 -7.77 -6.73 -2.27
C ALA A 194 -7.30 -5.92 -3.50
N GLY A 195 -6.04 -6.06 -3.90
CA GLY A 195 -5.45 -5.31 -5.02
C GLY A 195 -5.06 -3.87 -4.68
N SER A 196 -5.03 -3.49 -3.40
CA SER A 196 -4.66 -2.15 -2.95
C SER A 196 -3.30 -2.17 -2.25
N GLY A 197 -2.28 -1.80 -3.00
CA GLY A 197 -0.91 -1.68 -2.49
C GLY A 197 -0.74 -0.55 -1.48
N ALA A 198 -1.52 0.53 -1.64
CA ALA A 198 -1.50 1.66 -0.72
C ALA A 198 -2.07 1.29 0.65
N LYS A 199 -3.19 0.57 0.70
CA LYS A 199 -3.74 0.02 1.95
C LYS A 199 -2.75 -0.89 2.64
N ALA A 200 -2.00 -1.69 1.87
CA ALA A 200 -0.99 -2.57 2.42
C ALA A 200 0.18 -1.80 3.05
N LEU A 201 0.70 -0.78 2.35
CA LEU A 201 1.76 0.07 2.89
C LEU A 201 1.30 0.85 4.12
N ALA A 202 0.09 1.44 4.10
CA ALA A 202 -0.47 2.17 5.23
C ALA A 202 -0.60 1.28 6.46
N ALA A 203 -1.10 0.04 6.30
CA ALA A 203 -1.16 -0.94 7.37
C ALA A 203 0.22 -1.22 7.99
N LEU A 204 1.25 -1.46 7.16
CA LEU A 204 2.62 -1.69 7.66
C LEU A 204 3.27 -0.45 8.30
N ARG A 205 2.81 0.76 7.98
CA ARG A 205 3.31 1.99 8.63
C ARG A 205 2.65 2.25 9.98
N ALA A 206 1.56 1.56 10.29
CA ALA A 206 0.78 1.77 11.50
C ALA A 206 1.37 1.10 12.76
N ALA A 207 2.43 0.28 12.64
CA ALA A 207 3.13 -0.31 13.79
C ALA A 207 4.65 -0.42 13.52
N ASP A 208 5.47 -0.56 14.59
CA ASP A 208 6.93 -0.76 14.43
C ASP A 208 7.24 -2.24 14.13
N PRO A 209 8.01 -2.54 13.07
CA PRO A 209 8.49 -3.91 12.81
C PRO A 209 9.24 -4.54 14.00
N ALA A 210 9.83 -3.73 14.89
CA ALA A 210 10.52 -4.21 16.09
C ALA A 210 9.58 -4.94 17.08
N ASP A 211 8.30 -4.55 17.09
CA ASP A 211 7.30 -5.11 18.00
C ASP A 211 6.64 -6.38 17.43
N ALA A 212 6.87 -6.70 16.16
CA ALA A 212 6.21 -7.80 15.44
C ALA A 212 6.69 -9.21 15.86
N GLY A 213 7.55 -9.34 16.88
CA GLY A 213 8.00 -10.63 17.40
C GLY A 213 8.60 -11.52 16.32
N ALA A 214 8.05 -12.72 16.12
CA ALA A 214 8.50 -13.67 15.09
C ALA A 214 8.26 -13.18 13.64
N LEU A 215 7.42 -12.16 13.44
CA LEU A 215 7.14 -11.59 12.12
C LEU A 215 8.09 -10.43 11.77
N ARG A 216 8.97 -10.00 12.70
CA ARG A 216 9.83 -8.81 12.55
C ARG A 216 10.57 -8.74 11.22
N GLY A 217 11.16 -9.86 10.78
CA GLY A 217 11.93 -9.92 9.55
C GLY A 217 11.03 -9.72 8.34
N SER A 218 9.91 -10.44 8.29
CA SER A 218 8.98 -10.41 7.16
C SER A 218 8.29 -9.06 7.07
N TYR A 219 7.93 -8.50 8.23
CA TYR A 219 7.35 -7.18 8.37
C TYR A 219 8.31 -6.11 7.83
N ALA A 220 9.55 -6.07 8.31
CA ALA A 220 10.53 -5.08 7.89
C ALA A 220 10.84 -5.18 6.39
N LEU A 221 10.98 -6.41 5.86
CA LEU A 221 11.20 -6.63 4.44
C LEU A 221 10.01 -6.15 3.60
N ALA A 222 8.78 -6.50 3.98
CA ALA A 222 7.57 -6.06 3.28
C ALA A 222 7.40 -4.53 3.31
N LEU A 223 7.61 -3.91 4.47
CA LEU A 223 7.51 -2.47 4.63
C LEU A 223 8.54 -1.76 3.76
N ALA A 224 9.78 -2.24 3.73
CA ALA A 224 10.81 -1.69 2.86
C ALA A 224 10.49 -1.88 1.36
N THR A 225 10.05 -3.07 0.97
CA THR A 225 9.68 -3.36 -0.43
C THR A 225 8.54 -2.46 -0.91
N LEU A 226 7.45 -2.33 -0.15
CA LEU A 226 6.33 -1.49 -0.54
C LEU A 226 6.68 0.00 -0.48
N SER A 227 7.49 0.43 0.50
CA SER A 227 8.00 1.80 0.54
C SER A 227 8.81 2.13 -0.73
N ALA A 228 9.75 1.26 -1.11
CA ALA A 228 10.52 1.42 -2.35
C ALA A 228 9.64 1.44 -3.60
N ARG A 229 8.69 0.50 -3.70
CA ARG A 229 7.79 0.37 -4.84
C ARG A 229 6.94 1.62 -5.07
N TYR A 230 6.50 2.25 -3.98
CA TYR A 230 5.70 3.49 -4.03
C TYR A 230 6.54 4.76 -3.89
N GLY A 231 7.86 4.64 -4.06
CA GLY A 231 8.79 5.74 -4.28
C GLY A 231 9.47 6.31 -3.02
N ASP A 232 9.25 5.74 -1.84
CA ASP A 232 9.97 6.08 -0.60
C ASP A 232 11.24 5.22 -0.46
N THR A 233 12.19 5.44 -1.38
CA THR A 233 13.44 4.66 -1.46
C THR A 233 14.37 4.91 -0.27
N GLU A 234 14.42 6.15 0.23
CA GLU A 234 15.23 6.51 1.39
C GLU A 234 14.68 5.88 2.68
N GLY A 235 13.35 5.90 2.87
CA GLY A 235 12.71 5.17 3.97
C GLY A 235 13.00 3.67 3.90
N ALA A 236 12.88 3.06 2.71
CA ALA A 236 13.19 1.66 2.49
C ALA A 236 14.65 1.30 2.85
N LYS A 237 15.63 2.12 2.45
CA LYS A 237 17.05 1.93 2.81
C LYS A 237 17.25 1.92 4.32
N LEU A 238 16.66 2.87 5.02
CA LEU A 238 16.76 2.99 6.48
C LEU A 238 16.18 1.75 7.19
N ILE A 239 15.03 1.24 6.72
CA ILE A 239 14.41 0.04 7.27
C ILE A 239 15.31 -1.19 7.06
N LEU A 240 15.82 -1.39 5.84
CA LEU A 240 16.68 -2.54 5.52
C LEU A 240 17.99 -2.52 6.29
N GLN A 241 18.62 -1.34 6.41
CA GLN A 241 19.84 -1.17 7.20
C GLN A 241 19.59 -1.48 8.68
N LYS A 242 18.49 -0.98 9.26
CA LYS A 242 18.08 -1.28 10.64
C LYS A 242 17.88 -2.79 10.84
N ALA A 243 17.13 -3.44 9.93
CA ALA A 243 16.84 -4.87 10.00
C ALA A 243 18.10 -5.74 9.91
N LEU A 244 19.03 -5.42 9.01
CA LEU A 244 20.31 -6.11 8.87
C LEU A 244 21.20 -5.91 10.09
N ALA A 245 21.36 -4.67 10.56
CA ALA A 245 22.21 -4.35 11.71
C ALA A 245 21.68 -4.97 13.01
N SER A 246 20.37 -5.12 13.14
CA SER A 246 19.71 -5.64 14.33
C SER A 246 19.46 -7.14 14.29
N GLY A 247 19.86 -7.83 13.21
CA GLY A 247 19.65 -9.28 13.06
C GLY A 247 18.18 -9.69 13.04
N TRP A 248 17.30 -8.90 12.43
CA TRP A 248 15.86 -9.17 12.38
C TRP A 248 15.47 -10.24 11.36
N LEU A 249 16.36 -10.58 10.43
CA LEU A 249 16.07 -11.47 9.32
C LEU A 249 16.39 -12.91 9.74
N ASP A 250 15.35 -13.73 9.87
CA ASP A 250 15.42 -15.03 10.54
C ASP A 250 16.11 -16.13 9.70
N ASP A 251 16.24 -15.93 8.38
CA ASP A 251 16.90 -16.86 7.48
C ASP A 251 17.79 -16.18 6.42
N GLN A 252 18.65 -16.98 5.81
CA GLN A 252 19.61 -16.51 4.80
C GLN A 252 18.93 -15.96 3.54
N THR A 253 17.77 -16.49 3.16
CA THR A 253 17.03 -16.02 1.98
C THR A 253 16.52 -14.59 2.20
N MET A 254 16.02 -14.29 3.40
CA MET A 254 15.60 -12.94 3.76
C MET A 254 16.78 -11.97 3.82
N VAL A 255 17.93 -12.41 4.34
CA VAL A 255 19.17 -11.63 4.33
C VAL A 255 19.60 -11.29 2.89
N ASP A 256 19.53 -12.26 1.99
CA ASP A 256 19.92 -12.09 0.59
C ASP A 256 18.93 -11.18 -0.16
N ASP A 257 17.63 -11.36 0.05
CA ASP A 257 16.58 -10.47 -0.48
C ASP A 257 16.77 -9.04 0.01
N ALA A 258 17.02 -8.83 1.32
CA ALA A 258 17.25 -7.51 1.89
C ALA A 258 18.50 -6.82 1.33
N LYS A 259 19.62 -7.56 1.18
CA LYS A 259 20.86 -7.04 0.57
C LYS A 259 20.67 -6.73 -0.91
N SER A 260 19.99 -7.60 -1.65
CA SER A 260 19.68 -7.39 -3.06
C SER A 260 18.83 -6.14 -3.23
N LEU A 261 17.75 -6.00 -2.43
CA LEU A 261 16.90 -4.83 -2.43
C LEU A 261 17.70 -3.58 -2.11
N LEU A 262 18.49 -3.58 -1.03
CA LEU A 262 19.32 -2.44 -0.64
C LEU A 262 20.30 -2.00 -1.74
N SER A 263 20.86 -2.95 -2.51
CA SER A 263 21.77 -2.66 -3.62
C SER A 263 21.08 -2.09 -4.86
N GLY A 264 19.77 -2.32 -5.00
CA GLY A 264 18.95 -1.87 -6.13
C GLY A 264 18.21 -0.56 -5.92
N LEU A 265 18.30 0.04 -4.72
CA LEU A 265 17.69 1.32 -4.33
C LEU A 265 18.71 2.47 -4.33
#